data_AF-A0A2J4YHN2-F1
#
_entry.id   AF-A0A2J4YHN2-F1
#
_cell.length_a   1.000
_cell.length_b   1.000
_cell.length_c   1.000
_cell.angle_alpha   90.00
_cell.angle_beta   90.00
_cell.angle_gamma   90.00
#
_symmetry.space_group_name_H-M   'P 1'
#
loop_
_entity.id
_entity.type
_entity.pdbx_description
1 polymer ?
#
loop_
_entity_poly.entity_id
_entity_poly.type
_entity_poly.pdbx_seq_one_letter_code
_entity_poly.pdbx_strand_id
1 'polypeptide(L)'
;LMQALEAQSRDGAIDITPGIRSLQIHFQPETLPLETLLAWVRGEWSTVCLSDDLQVPTRVVHLPLSWDDPACRRAIDKYMTTVRQDAPWCPSNLEFIRRINDLPDEQAVWNTVFDASYLVMGLGDVYLGAPVATPLDPRHRLVTTKYNPARTWTAENSVGIGGAYLCVYGMEGPGGYQFVGRTLQMWNRYREVADFAGKPWLLRFFDQLRFYPVSAEELLQIRRDFPLGRYPLRIEHSTLRLAEYQQFLRREAHSIGAFREHQQQAFNAERDRWIASGQAHFDSQESAVDEGGDAPLRQGEQGVESPISGNLWQVQTAAGSRVRAGDVLVVLESMKMEIPLLAPCDGVIQQVHVQPGSAVRAGQRVAVIIEEKA
;
A
#
# COMPACT_ATOMS: atom_id res chain seq x y z
N LEU A 1 -9.34 13.85 23.11
CA LEU A 1 -9.99 12.73 23.82
C LEU A 1 -8.99 11.65 24.24
N MET A 2 -8.33 10.93 23.32
CA MET A 2 -7.35 9.89 23.66
C MET A 2 -6.34 10.34 24.72
N GLN A 3 -5.63 11.45 24.48
CA GLN A 3 -4.65 11.99 25.44
C GLN A 3 -5.25 12.32 26.81
N ALA A 4 -6.52 12.76 26.87
CA ALA A 4 -7.20 13.05 28.13
C ALA A 4 -7.51 11.77 28.91
N LEU A 5 -7.93 10.71 28.20
CA LEU A 5 -8.15 9.38 28.79
C LEU A 5 -6.83 8.76 29.27
N GLU A 6 -5.77 8.83 28.46
CA GLU A 6 -4.44 8.32 28.81
C GLU A 6 -3.86 9.02 30.05
N ALA A 7 -4.01 10.34 30.15
CA ALA A 7 -3.52 11.13 31.28
C ALA A 7 -4.17 10.76 32.62
N GLN A 8 -5.40 10.24 32.60
CA GLN A 8 -6.11 9.84 33.82
C GLN A 8 -5.87 8.40 34.24
N SER A 9 -5.29 7.56 33.37
CA SER A 9 -4.96 6.14 33.60
C SER A 9 -5.92 5.41 34.55
N ARG A 10 -6.89 4.68 34.01
CA ARG A 10 -7.83 3.90 34.82
C ARG A 10 -7.49 2.41 34.81
N ASP A 11 -7.53 1.82 36.00
CA ASP A 11 -7.44 0.38 36.14
C ASP A 11 -8.57 -0.30 35.34
N GLY A 12 -8.24 -1.41 34.69
CA GLY A 12 -9.12 -2.09 33.74
C GLY A 12 -9.16 -1.52 32.32
N ALA A 13 -8.57 -0.35 32.00
CA ALA A 13 -8.36 0.06 30.62
C ALA A 13 -7.05 -0.55 30.08
N ILE A 14 -7.13 -1.35 29.00
CA ILE A 14 -5.98 -2.09 28.43
C ILE A 14 -5.29 -1.26 27.35
N ASP A 15 -6.02 -0.87 26.31
CA ASP A 15 -5.51 -0.07 25.20
C ASP A 15 -6.55 0.92 24.67
N ILE A 16 -6.05 2.02 24.10
CA ILE A 16 -6.85 3.05 23.47
C ILE A 16 -6.28 3.27 22.08
N THR A 17 -7.02 2.86 21.06
CA THR A 17 -6.57 2.88 19.67
C THR A 17 -7.41 3.87 18.86
N PRO A 18 -6.85 5.03 18.47
CA PRO A 18 -7.55 6.00 17.65
C PRO A 18 -7.60 5.55 16.17
N GLY A 19 -8.79 5.65 15.59
CA GLY A 19 -8.98 5.66 14.14
C GLY A 19 -9.12 7.09 13.62
N ILE A 20 -9.41 7.24 12.32
CA ILE A 20 -9.55 8.57 11.68
C ILE A 20 -10.69 9.40 12.32
N ARG A 21 -11.79 8.75 12.66
CA ARG A 21 -13.01 9.37 13.22
C ARG A 21 -13.69 8.50 14.27
N SER A 22 -12.91 7.63 14.91
CA SER A 22 -13.37 6.68 15.91
C SER A 22 -12.28 6.50 16.96
N LEU A 23 -12.67 6.01 18.13
CA LEU A 23 -11.74 5.63 19.18
C LEU A 23 -12.15 4.26 19.68
N GLN A 24 -11.27 3.27 19.55
CA GLN A 24 -11.46 1.95 20.14
C GLN A 24 -10.86 1.95 21.53
N ILE A 25 -11.57 1.39 22.51
CA ILE A 25 -11.07 1.20 23.87
C ILE A 25 -11.24 -0.28 24.21
N HIS A 26 -10.13 -0.94 24.49
CA HIS A 26 -10.09 -2.31 25.01
C HIS A 26 -10.00 -2.24 26.53
N PHE A 27 -10.89 -2.95 27.24
CA PHE A 27 -10.99 -2.89 28.69
C PHE A 27 -11.42 -4.22 29.32
N GLN A 28 -11.20 -4.36 30.62
CA GLN A 28 -11.58 -5.50 31.46
C GLN A 28 -12.87 -5.16 32.22
N PRO A 29 -14.02 -5.75 31.87
CA PRO A 29 -15.31 -5.42 32.49
C PRO A 29 -15.36 -5.73 33.99
N GLU A 30 -14.57 -6.68 34.48
CA GLU A 30 -14.51 -7.07 35.89
C GLU A 30 -13.93 -5.97 36.78
N THR A 31 -12.98 -5.20 36.23
CA THR A 31 -12.29 -4.10 36.92
C THR A 31 -12.91 -2.75 36.59
N LEU A 32 -13.36 -2.57 35.34
CA LEU A 32 -13.98 -1.35 34.84
C LEU A 32 -15.34 -1.67 34.21
N PRO A 33 -16.44 -1.58 34.97
CA PRO A 33 -17.78 -1.82 34.45
C PRO A 33 -18.09 -0.89 33.26
N LEU A 34 -18.75 -1.43 32.23
CA LEU A 34 -19.04 -0.71 30.98
C LEU A 34 -19.72 0.65 31.21
N GLU A 35 -20.68 0.73 32.15
CA GLU A 35 -21.37 1.99 32.45
C GLU A 35 -20.41 3.07 32.99
N THR A 36 -19.42 2.66 33.80
CA THR A 36 -18.39 3.54 34.35
C THR A 36 -17.45 4.02 33.25
N LEU A 37 -17.04 3.13 32.35
CA LEU A 37 -16.27 3.50 31.15
C LEU A 37 -17.03 4.52 30.29
N LEU A 38 -18.31 4.25 29.99
CA LEU A 38 -19.13 5.14 29.17
C LEU A 38 -19.39 6.50 29.83
N ALA A 39 -19.56 6.54 31.16
CA ALA A 39 -19.67 7.79 31.89
C ALA A 39 -18.37 8.61 31.83
N TRP A 40 -17.23 7.94 32.01
CA TRP A 40 -15.90 8.56 31.89
C TRP A 40 -15.67 9.15 30.50
N VAL A 41 -15.85 8.35 29.44
CA VAL A 41 -15.66 8.79 28.06
C VAL A 41 -16.57 9.97 27.73
N ARG A 42 -17.84 9.95 28.19
CA ARG A 42 -18.77 11.08 28.00
C ARG A 42 -18.28 12.35 28.70
N GLY A 43 -17.83 12.25 29.94
CA GLY A 43 -17.29 13.39 30.69
C GLY A 43 -16.08 14.04 30.01
N GLU A 44 -15.12 13.22 29.58
CA GLU A 44 -13.93 13.71 28.87
C GLU A 44 -14.29 14.29 27.50
N TRP A 45 -15.21 13.65 26.77
CA TRP A 45 -15.67 14.15 25.49
C TRP A 45 -16.33 15.53 25.61
N SER A 46 -17.23 15.72 26.59
CA SER A 46 -17.85 17.02 26.87
C SER A 46 -16.80 18.09 27.16
N THR A 47 -15.77 17.77 27.95
CA THR A 47 -14.68 18.70 28.27
C THR A 47 -13.90 19.09 27.01
N VAL A 48 -13.55 18.12 26.16
CA VAL A 48 -12.86 18.36 24.89
C VAL A 48 -13.71 19.22 23.94
N CYS A 49 -15.02 19.00 23.86
CA CYS A 49 -15.92 19.77 23.00
C CYS A 49 -16.09 21.23 23.45
N LEU A 50 -15.87 21.53 24.73
CA LEU A 50 -15.95 22.88 25.27
C LEU A 50 -14.63 23.67 25.11
N SER A 51 -13.57 23.02 24.62
CA SER A 51 -12.27 23.66 24.44
C SER A 51 -12.19 24.39 23.09
N ASP A 52 -12.11 25.72 23.13
CA ASP A 52 -11.96 26.57 21.94
C ASP A 52 -10.52 26.61 21.38
N ASP A 53 -9.53 26.17 22.16
CA ASP A 53 -8.10 26.25 21.81
C ASP A 53 -7.43 24.87 21.83
N LEU A 54 -7.93 23.96 20.99
CA LEU A 54 -7.30 22.65 20.83
C LEU A 54 -5.96 22.79 20.09
N GLN A 55 -4.89 22.41 20.79
CA GLN A 55 -3.52 22.42 20.29
C GLN A 55 -2.89 21.04 20.46
N VAL A 56 -2.11 20.61 19.48
CA VAL A 56 -1.34 19.37 19.57
C VAL A 56 0.10 19.60 19.10
N PRO A 57 1.11 18.98 19.75
CA PRO A 57 2.46 18.98 19.21
C PRO A 57 2.45 18.28 17.85
N THR A 58 3.19 18.83 16.89
CA THR A 58 3.31 18.27 15.53
C THR A 58 4.77 18.34 15.10
N ARG A 59 5.20 17.34 14.33
CA ARG A 59 6.49 17.36 13.66
C ARG A 59 6.27 17.43 12.16
N VAL A 60 6.98 18.30 11.46
CA VAL A 60 7.06 18.27 9.99
C VAL A 60 8.23 17.36 9.62
N VAL A 61 7.90 16.17 9.12
CA VAL A 61 8.86 15.14 8.74
C VAL A 61 9.04 15.19 7.22
N HIS A 62 10.23 15.57 6.77
CA HIS A 62 10.57 15.64 5.35
C HIS A 62 11.12 14.29 4.89
N LEU A 63 10.44 13.66 3.93
CA LEU A 63 10.77 12.33 3.43
C LEU A 63 11.19 12.36 1.95
N PRO A 64 12.22 11.61 1.55
CA PRO A 64 12.56 11.44 0.15
C PRO A 64 11.50 10.57 -0.53
N LEU A 65 11.08 10.95 -1.74
CA LEU A 65 10.14 10.18 -2.55
C LEU A 65 10.74 9.94 -3.94
N SER A 66 10.93 8.67 -4.29
CA SER A 66 11.14 8.27 -5.68
C SER A 66 9.78 8.21 -6.36
N TRP A 67 9.51 9.18 -7.23
CA TRP A 67 8.31 9.23 -8.07
C TRP A 67 8.29 8.04 -9.05
N ASP A 68 7.13 7.41 -9.25
CA ASP A 68 6.96 6.26 -10.15
C ASP A 68 8.03 5.16 -9.98
N ASP A 69 8.36 4.84 -8.71
CA ASP A 69 9.44 3.94 -8.35
C ASP A 69 9.32 2.55 -9.05
N PRO A 70 10.42 1.97 -9.56
CA PRO A 70 10.41 0.68 -10.24
C PRO A 70 9.75 -0.47 -9.46
N ALA A 71 9.81 -0.46 -8.12
CA ALA A 71 9.17 -1.47 -7.29
C ALA A 71 7.64 -1.33 -7.30
N CYS A 72 7.12 -0.09 -7.36
CA CYS A 72 5.69 0.16 -7.52
C CYS A 72 5.21 -0.30 -8.91
N ARG A 73 5.96 0.00 -9.97
CA ARG A 73 5.64 -0.47 -11.34
C ARG A 73 5.61 -1.99 -11.42
N ARG A 74 6.58 -2.67 -10.82
CA ARG A 74 6.56 -4.15 -10.72
C ARG A 74 5.30 -4.68 -10.02
N ALA A 75 4.83 -4.01 -8.96
CA ALA A 75 3.60 -4.41 -8.29
C ALA A 75 2.36 -4.20 -9.16
N ILE A 76 2.34 -3.17 -10.00
CA ILE A 76 1.29 -2.94 -10.99
C ILE A 76 1.33 -4.01 -12.09
N ASP A 77 2.50 -4.29 -12.65
CA ASP A 77 2.69 -5.32 -13.68
C ASP A 77 2.25 -6.70 -13.18
N LYS A 78 2.58 -7.02 -11.93
CA LYS A 78 2.13 -8.24 -11.26
C LYS A 78 0.63 -8.31 -11.14
N TYR A 79 0.01 -7.26 -10.62
CA TYR A 79 -1.43 -7.18 -10.52
C TYR A 79 -2.12 -7.35 -11.87
N MET A 80 -1.61 -6.73 -12.93
CA MET A 80 -2.18 -6.87 -14.27
C MET A 80 -2.03 -8.28 -14.83
N THR A 81 -0.93 -8.96 -14.51
CA THR A 81 -0.64 -10.30 -15.02
C THR A 81 -1.47 -11.36 -14.30
N THR A 82 -1.56 -11.30 -12.97
CA THR A 82 -2.09 -12.41 -12.17
C THR A 82 -3.47 -12.15 -11.55
N VAL A 83 -3.96 -10.91 -11.57
CA VAL A 83 -5.19 -10.54 -10.85
C VAL A 83 -6.23 -9.90 -11.77
N ARG A 84 -5.92 -8.76 -12.38
CA ARG A 84 -6.87 -8.02 -13.22
C ARG A 84 -6.15 -7.10 -14.20
N GLN A 85 -6.05 -7.54 -15.44
CA GLN A 85 -5.38 -6.79 -16.51
C GLN A 85 -6.14 -5.52 -16.94
N ASP A 86 -7.47 -5.56 -16.91
CA ASP A 86 -8.36 -4.54 -17.48
C ASP A 86 -8.83 -3.47 -16.47
N ALA A 87 -8.19 -3.42 -15.29
CA ALA A 87 -8.59 -2.51 -14.23
C ALA A 87 -8.44 -1.04 -14.67
N PRO A 88 -9.41 -0.15 -14.36
CA PRO A 88 -9.35 1.25 -14.80
C PRO A 88 -8.13 2.05 -14.35
N TRP A 89 -7.50 1.61 -13.26
CA TRP A 89 -6.29 2.23 -12.69
C TRP A 89 -4.96 1.69 -13.26
N CYS A 90 -5.05 0.74 -14.19
CA CYS A 90 -3.93 0.16 -14.91
C CYS A 90 -3.92 0.67 -16.37
N PRO A 91 -2.75 0.75 -17.03
CA PRO A 91 -1.42 0.35 -16.55
C PRO A 91 -0.70 1.40 -15.68
N SER A 92 -1.23 2.62 -15.55
CA SER A 92 -0.59 3.69 -14.77
C SER A 92 -1.55 4.22 -13.70
N ASN A 93 -1.16 4.04 -12.44
CA ASN A 93 -1.88 4.63 -11.30
C ASN A 93 -1.82 6.16 -11.33
N LEU A 94 -0.71 6.74 -11.79
CA LEU A 94 -0.54 8.18 -11.91
C LEU A 94 -1.50 8.78 -12.94
N GLU A 95 -1.59 8.16 -14.11
CA GLU A 95 -2.55 8.55 -15.15
C GLU A 95 -4.00 8.39 -14.66
N PHE A 96 -4.27 7.35 -13.88
CA PHE A 96 -5.57 7.19 -13.24
C PHE A 96 -5.87 8.31 -12.25
N ILE A 97 -4.92 8.65 -11.36
CA ILE A 97 -5.07 9.75 -10.39
C ILE A 97 -5.33 11.06 -11.14
N ARG A 98 -4.59 11.33 -12.23
CA ARG A 98 -4.79 12.49 -13.09
C ARG A 98 -6.22 12.51 -13.64
N ARG A 99 -6.65 11.42 -14.27
CA ARG A 99 -7.93 11.32 -14.98
C ARG A 99 -9.14 11.41 -14.04
N ILE A 100 -9.12 10.73 -12.89
CA ILE A 100 -10.24 10.73 -11.94
C ILE A 100 -10.41 12.08 -11.22
N ASN A 101 -9.35 12.89 -11.18
CA ASN A 101 -9.39 14.25 -10.63
C ASN A 101 -9.48 15.35 -11.71
N ASP A 102 -9.56 14.97 -13.00
CA ASP A 102 -9.58 15.88 -14.15
C ASP A 102 -8.47 16.93 -14.11
N LEU A 103 -7.23 16.44 -13.92
CA LEU A 103 -6.02 17.26 -13.94
C LEU A 103 -5.44 17.33 -15.37
N PRO A 104 -4.78 18.45 -15.73
CA PRO A 104 -4.32 18.67 -17.10
C PRO A 104 -3.27 17.65 -17.56
N ASP A 105 -2.37 17.24 -16.66
CA ASP A 105 -1.26 16.33 -16.94
C ASP A 105 -0.78 15.64 -15.65
N GLU A 106 0.12 14.66 -15.79
CA GLU A 106 0.75 14.00 -14.64
C GLU A 106 1.63 14.96 -13.82
N GLN A 107 2.12 16.05 -14.41
CA GLN A 107 2.90 17.06 -13.69
C GLN A 107 2.04 17.78 -12.64
N ALA A 108 0.76 18.01 -12.90
CA ALA A 108 -0.16 18.54 -11.89
C ALA A 108 -0.37 17.57 -10.72
N VAL A 109 -0.35 16.25 -10.97
CA VAL A 109 -0.37 15.22 -9.91
C VAL A 109 0.90 15.30 -9.08
N TRP A 110 2.06 15.39 -9.74
CA TRP A 110 3.36 15.59 -9.09
C TRP A 110 3.36 16.84 -8.21
N ASN A 111 2.99 18.00 -8.75
CA ASN A 111 2.99 19.27 -8.02
C ASN A 111 2.10 19.15 -6.77
N THR A 112 0.88 18.61 -6.93
CA THR A 112 -0.05 18.43 -5.82
C THR A 112 0.54 17.54 -4.72
N VAL A 113 1.25 16.47 -5.08
CA VAL A 113 1.85 15.54 -4.10
C VAL A 113 3.02 16.19 -3.36
N PHE A 114 3.90 16.89 -4.05
CA PHE A 114 5.09 17.49 -3.44
C PHE A 114 4.80 18.81 -2.70
N ASP A 115 3.76 19.55 -3.08
CA ASP A 115 3.35 20.79 -2.41
C ASP A 115 2.53 20.54 -1.14
N ALA A 116 1.98 19.33 -0.97
CA ALA A 116 1.13 18.99 0.15
C ALA A 116 1.88 18.84 1.49
N SER A 117 1.17 19.20 2.56
CA SER A 117 1.48 18.81 3.94
C SER A 117 0.42 17.81 4.41
N TYR A 118 0.82 16.55 4.60
CA TYR A 118 -0.09 15.47 4.94
C TYR A 118 -0.13 15.25 6.45
N LEU A 119 -1.26 15.57 7.08
CA LEU A 119 -1.46 15.33 8.50
C LEU A 119 -1.72 13.84 8.76
N VAL A 120 -0.89 13.21 9.57
CA VAL A 120 -1.04 11.82 10.02
C VAL A 120 -2.21 11.74 11.02
N MET A 121 -3.26 11.04 10.62
CA MET A 121 -4.49 10.85 11.39
C MET A 121 -4.55 9.49 12.09
N GLY A 122 -3.70 8.56 11.69
CA GLY A 122 -3.65 7.18 12.18
C GLY A 122 -2.35 6.50 11.83
N LEU A 123 -2.05 5.42 12.55
CA LEU A 123 -0.92 4.53 12.30
C LEU A 123 -1.41 3.07 12.20
N GLY A 124 -0.73 2.27 11.39
CA GLY A 124 -1.09 0.88 11.14
C GLY A 124 -2.08 0.66 9.99
N ASP A 125 -2.13 1.55 8.99
CA ASP A 125 -2.96 1.42 7.77
C ASP A 125 -2.08 1.18 6.53
N VAL A 126 -1.52 -0.01 6.28
CA VAL A 126 -1.67 -1.25 7.07
C VAL A 126 -0.33 -1.70 7.67
N TYR A 127 -0.37 -2.13 8.94
CA TYR A 127 0.74 -2.68 9.72
C TYR A 127 1.89 -1.71 10.03
N LEU A 128 2.73 -2.10 11.00
CA LEU A 128 4.07 -1.55 11.30
C LEU A 128 4.23 -0.03 11.11
N GLY A 129 3.37 0.76 11.75
CA GLY A 129 3.49 2.23 11.74
C GLY A 129 3.17 2.90 10.40
N ALA A 130 2.60 2.18 9.43
CA ALA A 130 2.10 2.75 8.18
C ALA A 130 1.09 3.88 8.48
N PRO A 131 1.34 5.13 8.05
CA PRO A 131 0.44 6.22 8.36
C PRO A 131 -0.82 6.12 7.51
N VAL A 132 -1.94 6.59 8.06
CA VAL A 132 -3.02 7.15 7.25
C VAL A 132 -2.99 8.65 7.41
N ALA A 133 -2.74 9.37 6.33
CA ALA A 133 -2.57 10.81 6.33
C ALA A 133 -3.49 11.48 5.31
N THR A 134 -3.81 12.76 5.50
CA THR A 134 -4.56 13.54 4.51
C THR A 134 -3.99 14.95 4.42
N PRO A 135 -3.97 15.56 3.22
CA PRO A 135 -3.55 16.95 3.08
C PRO A 135 -4.33 17.90 3.99
N LEU A 136 -3.59 18.78 4.68
CA LEU A 136 -4.15 19.88 5.45
C LEU A 136 -4.93 20.84 4.56
N ASP A 137 -4.36 21.24 3.42
CA ASP A 137 -5.09 22.00 2.40
C ASP A 137 -6.06 21.05 1.66
N PRO A 138 -7.38 21.27 1.75
CA PRO A 138 -8.34 20.43 1.03
C PRO A 138 -8.15 20.41 -0.49
N ARG A 139 -7.50 21.42 -1.07
CA ARG A 139 -7.20 21.51 -2.50
C ARG A 139 -6.09 20.56 -2.95
N HIS A 140 -5.36 19.96 -2.02
CA HIS A 140 -4.34 18.95 -2.34
C HIS A 140 -4.84 17.52 -2.17
N ARG A 141 -6.11 17.32 -1.79
CA ARG A 141 -6.69 15.99 -1.57
C ARG A 141 -7.04 15.36 -2.90
N LEU A 142 -6.09 14.71 -3.57
CA LEU A 142 -6.39 13.87 -4.73
C LEU A 142 -7.28 12.71 -4.30
N VAL A 143 -8.49 12.61 -4.85
CA VAL A 143 -9.45 11.55 -4.50
C VAL A 143 -9.33 10.42 -5.51
N THR A 144 -9.22 9.20 -5.01
CA THR A 144 -9.07 7.98 -5.80
C THR A 144 -9.97 6.86 -5.28
N THR A 145 -10.07 5.76 -6.01
CA THR A 145 -10.59 4.50 -5.47
C THR A 145 -9.46 3.63 -4.94
N LYS A 146 -9.80 2.68 -4.06
CA LYS A 146 -8.92 1.55 -3.78
C LYS A 146 -9.02 0.53 -4.93
N TYR A 147 -7.97 -0.25 -5.14
CA TYR A 147 -7.95 -1.40 -6.02
C TYR A 147 -9.12 -2.36 -5.70
N ASN A 148 -9.70 -2.93 -6.75
CA ASN A 148 -10.73 -3.97 -6.68
C ASN A 148 -10.46 -5.09 -7.71
N PRO A 149 -10.05 -6.30 -7.26
CA PRO A 149 -9.66 -6.64 -5.88
C PRO A 149 -8.31 -5.99 -5.51
N ALA A 150 -7.92 -6.03 -4.22
CA ALA A 150 -6.64 -5.49 -3.77
C ALA A 150 -5.45 -6.27 -4.37
N ARG A 151 -4.28 -5.62 -4.47
CA ARG A 151 -3.04 -6.31 -4.86
C ARG A 151 -2.66 -7.35 -3.83
N THR A 152 -2.10 -8.45 -4.31
CA THR A 152 -1.50 -9.52 -3.51
C THR A 152 -0.14 -9.13 -2.94
N TRP A 153 0.62 -8.30 -3.68
CA TRP A 153 1.93 -7.81 -3.29
C TRP A 153 2.09 -6.31 -3.52
N THR A 154 2.80 -5.66 -2.61
CA THR A 154 3.17 -4.25 -2.59
C THR A 154 4.53 -4.19 -1.93
N ALA A 155 5.47 -3.48 -2.55
CA ALA A 155 6.80 -3.30 -2.01
C ALA A 155 6.75 -2.47 -0.71
N GLU A 156 7.68 -2.76 0.19
CA GLU A 156 7.82 -2.03 1.43
C GLU A 156 8.08 -0.53 1.17
N ASN A 157 7.36 0.31 1.92
CA ASN A 157 7.35 1.76 1.87
C ASN A 157 7.00 2.36 0.52
N SER A 158 6.31 1.61 -0.33
CA SER A 158 5.51 2.21 -1.39
C SER A 158 4.58 3.26 -0.78
N VAL A 159 4.33 4.33 -1.52
CA VAL A 159 3.46 5.42 -1.14
C VAL A 159 2.26 5.39 -2.08
N GLY A 160 1.06 5.47 -1.51
CA GLY A 160 -0.15 5.47 -2.32
C GLY A 160 -1.30 6.26 -1.74
N ILE A 161 -2.29 6.55 -2.59
CA ILE A 161 -3.49 7.30 -2.30
C ILE A 161 -4.71 6.38 -2.45
N GLY A 162 -5.63 6.41 -1.49
CA GLY A 162 -6.85 5.61 -1.48
C GLY A 162 -7.99 6.41 -0.85
N GLY A 163 -9.01 6.76 -1.65
CA GLY A 163 -9.91 7.85 -1.27
C GLY A 163 -9.14 9.17 -1.25
N ALA A 164 -9.33 9.97 -0.21
CA ALA A 164 -8.60 11.22 0.02
C ALA A 164 -7.39 11.06 0.97
N TYR A 165 -6.95 9.82 1.19
CA TYR A 165 -5.93 9.47 2.18
C TYR A 165 -4.67 8.93 1.52
N LEU A 166 -3.52 9.30 2.09
CA LEU A 166 -2.21 8.79 1.75
C LEU A 166 -1.77 7.74 2.77
N CYS A 167 -1.10 6.70 2.29
CA CYS A 167 -0.46 5.67 3.07
C CYS A 167 1.00 5.47 2.63
N VAL A 168 1.86 5.09 3.58
CA VAL A 168 3.18 4.52 3.32
C VAL A 168 3.22 3.10 3.87
N TYR A 169 3.35 2.08 3.02
CA TYR A 169 3.28 0.68 3.45
C TYR A 169 4.45 0.33 4.39
N GLY A 170 4.17 -0.08 5.62
CA GLY A 170 5.21 -0.32 6.64
C GLY A 170 6.04 -1.59 6.42
N MET A 171 5.55 -2.50 5.58
CA MET A 171 6.17 -3.78 5.21
C MET A 171 5.69 -4.22 3.82
N GLU A 172 6.35 -5.22 3.24
CA GLU A 172 5.83 -5.91 2.06
C GLU A 172 4.54 -6.66 2.38
N GLY A 173 3.58 -6.65 1.46
CA GLY A 173 2.31 -7.36 1.64
C GLY A 173 1.20 -6.89 0.70
N PRO A 174 -0.06 -7.31 0.94
CA PRO A 174 -1.19 -6.88 0.13
C PRO A 174 -1.48 -5.38 0.32
N GLY A 175 -2.02 -4.74 -0.72
CA GLY A 175 -2.26 -3.30 -0.71
C GLY A 175 -3.33 -2.86 -1.71
N GLY A 176 -4.09 -1.83 -1.33
CA GLY A 176 -5.23 -1.35 -2.11
C GLY A 176 -5.11 0.07 -2.65
N TYR A 177 -4.09 0.82 -2.27
CA TYR A 177 -3.98 2.25 -2.61
C TYR A 177 -3.29 2.43 -3.95
N GLN A 178 -3.67 3.45 -4.71
CA GLN A 178 -3.04 3.83 -5.98
C GLN A 178 -1.64 4.38 -5.74
N PHE A 179 -0.62 3.82 -6.38
CA PHE A 179 0.75 4.24 -6.13
C PHE A 179 1.07 5.62 -6.70
N VAL A 180 1.91 6.36 -5.98
CA VAL A 180 2.59 7.57 -6.48
C VAL A 180 4.11 7.41 -6.53
N GLY A 181 4.67 6.55 -5.68
CA GLY A 181 6.12 6.37 -5.58
C GLY A 181 6.52 5.48 -4.42
N ARG A 182 7.77 5.58 -3.98
CA ARG A 182 8.30 4.85 -2.82
C ARG A 182 9.19 5.77 -1.98
N THR A 183 9.22 5.53 -0.67
CA THR A 183 10.04 6.28 0.28
C THR A 183 10.94 5.35 1.10
N LEU A 184 11.54 5.88 2.16
CA LEU A 184 12.44 5.19 3.07
C LEU A 184 11.69 4.39 4.15
N GLN A 185 12.46 3.70 5.01
CA GLN A 185 11.97 2.82 6.06
C GLN A 185 11.03 3.52 7.08
N MET A 186 9.77 3.09 7.19
CA MET A 186 8.85 3.59 8.23
C MET A 186 8.98 2.87 9.58
N TRP A 187 9.50 1.64 9.58
CA TRP A 187 9.60 0.79 10.76
C TRP A 187 11.01 0.22 10.94
N ASN A 188 11.60 0.39 12.12
CA ASN A 188 12.90 -0.15 12.49
C ASN A 188 12.82 -0.94 13.80
N ARG A 189 12.88 -2.27 13.69
CA ARG A 189 12.68 -3.18 14.84
C ARG A 189 13.91 -3.29 15.76
N TYR A 190 15.10 -3.33 15.18
CA TYR A 190 16.29 -3.85 15.87
C TYR A 190 17.33 -2.79 16.20
N ARG A 191 17.31 -1.64 15.52
CA ARG A 191 18.32 -0.60 15.68
C ARG A 191 17.71 0.66 16.24
N GLU A 192 18.40 1.24 17.21
CA GLU A 192 18.10 2.57 17.69
C GLU A 192 18.68 3.60 16.71
N VAL A 193 17.80 4.26 15.98
CA VAL A 193 18.12 5.38 15.09
C VAL A 193 17.51 6.64 15.68
N ALA A 194 18.27 7.73 15.74
CA ALA A 194 17.86 8.96 16.46
C ALA A 194 16.49 9.50 16.00
N ASP A 195 16.22 9.49 14.69
CA ASP A 195 14.96 9.99 14.11
C ASP A 195 13.71 9.21 14.55
N PHE A 196 13.89 7.96 14.99
CA PHE A 196 12.82 7.14 15.53
C PHE A 196 12.48 7.45 17.00
N ALA A 197 13.33 8.22 17.69
CA ALA A 197 13.14 8.67 19.08
C ALA A 197 12.74 7.53 20.04
N GLY A 198 13.48 6.41 19.98
CA GLY A 198 13.27 5.25 20.85
C GLY A 198 12.01 4.42 20.57
N LYS A 199 11.32 4.63 19.44
CA LYS A 199 10.18 3.80 19.01
C LYS A 199 10.53 3.03 17.74
N PRO A 200 9.92 1.86 17.48
CA PRO A 200 10.17 1.15 16.25
C PRO A 200 9.43 1.73 15.03
N TRP A 201 8.47 2.64 15.20
CA TRP A 201 7.80 3.35 14.09
C TRP A 201 8.32 4.79 13.99
N LEU A 202 8.44 5.32 12.77
CA LEU A 202 9.01 6.66 12.53
C LEU A 202 8.01 7.78 12.87
N LEU A 203 6.77 7.65 12.39
CA LEU A 203 5.76 8.70 12.42
C LEU A 203 4.91 8.68 13.69
N ARG A 204 4.24 9.78 14.01
CA ARG A 204 3.33 9.92 15.15
C ARG A 204 2.00 10.50 14.69
N PHE A 205 0.98 10.35 15.53
CA PHE A 205 -0.27 11.10 15.35
C PHE A 205 0.03 12.59 15.27
N PHE A 206 -0.62 13.24 14.31
CA PHE A 206 -0.49 14.66 14.01
C PHE A 206 0.87 15.12 13.48
N ASP A 207 1.79 14.21 13.15
CA ASP A 207 2.91 14.57 12.28
C ASP A 207 2.39 15.07 10.93
N GLN A 208 3.18 15.92 10.29
CA GLN A 208 2.96 16.42 8.94
C GLN A 208 4.04 15.85 8.04
N LEU A 209 3.65 15.03 7.05
CA LEU A 209 4.56 14.54 6.04
C LEU A 209 4.70 15.56 4.93
N ARG A 210 5.94 15.81 4.51
CA ARG A 210 6.25 16.52 3.27
C ARG A 210 7.26 15.70 2.49
N PHE A 211 7.07 15.61 1.18
CA PHE A 211 7.99 14.88 0.33
C PHE A 211 8.96 15.83 -0.36
N TYR A 212 10.17 15.35 -0.64
CA TYR A 212 11.08 15.96 -1.61
C TYR A 212 11.53 14.89 -2.61
N PRO A 213 11.70 15.27 -3.90
CA PRO A 213 11.99 14.30 -4.94
C PRO A 213 13.42 13.77 -4.83
N VAL A 214 13.59 12.47 -5.06
CA VAL A 214 14.88 11.79 -5.25
C VAL A 214 14.80 10.81 -6.41
N SER A 215 15.92 10.39 -6.97
CA SER A 215 15.93 9.32 -7.97
C SER A 215 15.70 7.94 -7.33
N ALA A 216 15.37 6.93 -8.14
CA ALA A 216 15.24 5.56 -7.66
C ALA A 216 16.58 5.01 -7.11
N GLU A 217 17.69 5.33 -7.77
CA GLU A 217 19.05 4.96 -7.36
C GLU A 217 19.44 5.64 -6.04
N GLU A 218 19.14 6.93 -5.92
CA GLU A 218 19.37 7.69 -4.68
C GLU A 218 18.55 7.10 -3.54
N LEU A 219 17.26 6.80 -3.78
CA LEU A 219 16.40 6.18 -2.77
C LEU A 219 16.95 4.82 -2.31
N LEU A 220 17.50 4.00 -3.20
CA LEU A 220 18.13 2.74 -2.81
C LEU A 220 19.31 2.95 -1.87
N GLN A 221 20.12 4.00 -2.08
CA GLN A 221 21.21 4.34 -1.16
C GLN A 221 20.66 4.82 0.19
N ILE A 222 19.68 5.72 0.18
CA ILE A 222 19.02 6.21 1.41
C ILE A 222 18.43 5.05 2.22
N ARG A 223 17.74 4.11 1.56
CA ARG A 223 17.15 2.93 2.21
C ARG A 223 18.19 2.00 2.84
N ARG A 224 19.41 1.95 2.32
CA ARG A 224 20.53 1.22 2.94
C ARG A 224 21.07 1.94 4.17
N ASP A 225 21.14 3.27 4.12
CA ASP A 225 21.83 4.08 5.13
C ASP A 225 20.95 4.50 6.31
N PHE A 226 19.69 4.81 6.05
CA PHE A 226 18.76 5.32 7.06
C PHE A 226 18.54 4.36 8.24
N PRO A 227 18.25 3.05 8.04
CA PRO A 227 18.08 2.12 9.17
C PRO A 227 19.34 1.93 10.02
N LEU A 228 20.50 2.39 9.52
CA LEU A 228 21.80 2.33 10.20
C LEU A 228 22.18 3.66 10.86
N GLY A 229 21.31 4.67 10.80
CA GLY A 229 21.55 6.00 11.34
C GLY A 229 22.53 6.85 10.51
N ARG A 230 22.76 6.48 9.24
CA ARG A 230 23.71 7.16 8.34
C ARG A 230 23.04 8.16 7.39
N TYR A 231 21.76 8.44 7.61
CA TYR A 231 20.98 9.42 6.85
C TYR A 231 20.04 10.17 7.81
N PRO A 232 20.44 11.32 8.37
CA PRO A 232 19.57 12.05 9.30
C PRO A 232 18.41 12.71 8.55
N LEU A 233 17.20 12.66 9.14
CA LEU A 233 16.04 13.35 8.58
C LEU A 233 15.94 14.80 9.03
N ARG A 234 15.40 15.64 8.14
CA ARG A 234 14.93 16.96 8.53
C ARG A 234 13.57 16.81 9.23
N ILE A 235 13.55 17.04 10.53
CA ILE A 235 12.34 17.02 11.36
C ILE A 235 12.21 18.37 12.07
N GLU A 236 11.15 19.11 11.77
CA GLU A 236 10.86 20.40 12.39
C GLU A 236 9.76 20.26 13.42
N HIS A 237 9.96 20.79 14.64
CA HIS A 237 8.96 20.73 15.70
C HIS A 237 8.10 21.98 15.70
N SER A 238 6.79 21.81 15.82
CA SER A 238 5.81 22.89 15.83
C SER A 238 4.59 22.52 16.67
N THR A 239 3.56 23.37 16.66
CA THR A 239 2.26 23.13 17.30
C THR A 239 1.16 23.34 16.27
N LEU A 240 0.31 22.34 16.09
CA LEU A 240 -0.88 22.46 15.26
C LEU A 240 -2.02 23.02 16.11
N ARG A 241 -2.57 24.16 15.70
CA ARG A 241 -3.65 24.87 16.39
C ARG A 241 -4.93 24.77 15.58
N LEU A 242 -5.99 24.22 16.16
CA LEU A 242 -7.25 24.02 15.45
C LEU A 242 -7.88 25.36 15.02
N ALA A 243 -7.80 26.39 15.85
CA ALA A 243 -8.34 27.72 15.55
C ALA A 243 -7.69 28.36 14.31
N GLU A 244 -6.37 28.23 14.16
CA GLU A 244 -5.64 28.73 12.99
C GLU A 244 -6.03 27.96 11.73
N TYR A 245 -6.16 26.64 11.82
CA TYR A 245 -6.61 25.82 10.70
C TYR A 245 -8.04 26.18 10.28
N GLN A 246 -8.96 26.37 11.24
CA GLN A 246 -10.32 26.82 10.94
C GLN A 246 -10.36 28.22 10.32
N GLN A 247 -9.48 29.13 10.75
CA GLN A 247 -9.36 30.45 10.12
C GLN A 247 -8.87 30.34 8.67
N PHE A 248 -7.88 29.49 8.41
CA PHE A 248 -7.45 29.16 7.04
C PHE A 248 -8.62 28.64 6.19
N LEU A 249 -9.38 27.66 6.70
CA LEU A 249 -10.53 27.11 5.98
C LEU A 249 -11.60 28.18 5.66
N ARG A 250 -11.87 29.10 6.60
CA ARG A 250 -12.82 30.22 6.37
C ARG A 250 -12.28 31.20 5.32
N ARG A 251 -11.00 31.54 5.39
CA ARG A 251 -10.36 32.47 4.44
C ARG A 251 -10.35 31.91 3.01
N GLU A 252 -10.05 30.63 2.86
CA GLU A 252 -9.94 29.96 1.56
C GLU A 252 -11.24 29.29 1.10
N ALA A 253 -12.36 29.50 1.80
CA ALA A 253 -13.59 28.72 1.63
C ALA A 253 -14.09 28.67 0.17
N HIS A 254 -14.02 29.80 -0.55
CA HIS A 254 -14.42 29.88 -1.95
C HIS A 254 -13.53 29.01 -2.85
N SER A 255 -12.20 29.13 -2.73
CA SER A 255 -11.25 28.35 -3.54
C SER A 255 -11.33 26.85 -3.22
N ILE A 256 -11.50 26.50 -1.95
CA ILE A 256 -11.71 25.11 -1.51
C ILE A 256 -13.03 24.55 -2.06
N GLY A 257 -14.10 25.35 -2.04
CA GLY A 257 -15.41 24.96 -2.57
C GLY A 257 -15.34 24.66 -4.07
N ALA A 258 -14.80 25.60 -4.85
CA ALA A 258 -14.63 25.43 -6.30
C ALA A 258 -13.79 24.20 -6.66
N PHE A 259 -12.69 23.96 -5.94
CA PHE A 259 -11.87 22.76 -6.15
C PHE A 259 -12.64 21.47 -5.87
N ARG A 260 -13.38 21.40 -4.76
CA ARG A 260 -14.16 20.21 -4.39
C ARG A 260 -15.29 19.93 -5.36
N GLU A 261 -15.96 20.96 -5.84
CA GLU A 261 -17.01 20.82 -6.85
C GLU A 261 -16.44 20.25 -8.16
N HIS A 262 -15.33 20.80 -8.66
CA HIS A 262 -14.62 20.29 -9.84
C HIS A 262 -14.22 18.82 -9.65
N GLN A 263 -13.54 18.49 -8.55
CA GLN A 263 -13.13 17.14 -8.25
C GLN A 263 -14.31 16.16 -8.17
N GLN A 264 -15.41 16.54 -7.53
CA GLN A 264 -16.57 15.67 -7.40
C GLN A 264 -17.24 15.40 -8.76
N GLN A 265 -17.28 16.40 -9.64
CA GLN A 265 -17.76 16.24 -11.02
C GLN A 265 -16.84 15.32 -11.82
N ALA A 266 -15.53 15.52 -11.72
CA ALA A 266 -14.51 14.68 -12.35
C ALA A 266 -14.62 13.20 -11.93
N PHE A 267 -14.73 12.96 -10.61
CA PHE A 267 -14.88 11.63 -10.05
C PHE A 267 -16.14 10.93 -10.56
N ASN A 268 -17.28 11.65 -10.59
CA ASN A 268 -18.54 11.11 -11.09
C ASN A 268 -18.45 10.79 -12.59
N ALA A 269 -17.86 11.68 -13.39
CA ALA A 269 -17.67 11.45 -14.82
C ALA A 269 -16.78 10.22 -15.11
N GLU A 270 -15.70 10.03 -14.36
CA GLU A 270 -14.85 8.83 -14.47
C GLU A 270 -15.61 7.56 -14.09
N ARG A 271 -16.37 7.58 -12.98
CA ARG A 271 -17.20 6.45 -12.58
C ARG A 271 -18.23 6.09 -13.65
N ASP A 272 -18.88 7.07 -14.24
CA ASP A 272 -19.90 6.84 -15.26
C ASP A 272 -19.27 6.26 -16.55
N ARG A 273 -18.03 6.64 -16.90
CA ARG A 273 -17.25 5.99 -17.98
C ARG A 273 -16.99 4.51 -17.68
N TRP A 274 -16.70 4.14 -16.44
CA TRP A 274 -16.50 2.74 -16.06
C TRP A 274 -17.77 1.91 -16.17
N ILE A 275 -18.92 2.49 -15.81
CA ILE A 275 -20.21 1.85 -15.96
C ILE A 275 -20.49 1.61 -17.45
N ALA A 276 -20.29 2.64 -18.29
CA ALA A 276 -20.52 2.55 -19.72
C ALA A 276 -19.59 1.56 -20.45
N SER A 277 -18.36 1.38 -19.96
CA SER A 277 -17.37 0.44 -20.51
C SER A 277 -17.45 -0.96 -19.91
N GLY A 278 -18.32 -1.21 -18.92
CA GLY A 278 -18.44 -2.50 -18.23
C GLY A 278 -17.34 -2.76 -17.18
N GLN A 279 -16.42 -1.83 -16.95
CA GLN A 279 -15.31 -1.99 -16.00
C GLN A 279 -15.73 -1.79 -14.52
N ALA A 280 -16.95 -1.31 -14.28
CA ALA A 280 -17.50 -1.03 -12.94
C ALA A 280 -17.68 -2.29 -12.08
N HIS A 281 -17.96 -3.43 -12.72
CA HIS A 281 -18.08 -4.73 -12.06
C HIS A 281 -16.92 -5.62 -12.48
N PHE A 282 -16.28 -6.24 -11.50
CA PHE A 282 -15.27 -7.26 -11.75
C PHE A 282 -15.78 -8.56 -11.18
N ASP A 283 -16.14 -9.48 -12.07
CA ASP A 283 -16.35 -10.87 -11.72
C ASP A 283 -15.02 -11.59 -11.97
N SER A 284 -14.46 -12.21 -10.93
CA SER A 284 -13.30 -13.07 -11.08
C SER A 284 -13.73 -14.30 -11.89
N GLN A 285 -13.63 -14.21 -13.21
CA GLN A 285 -13.69 -15.41 -14.03
C GLN A 285 -12.43 -16.21 -13.71
N GLU A 286 -12.58 -17.32 -12.99
CA GLU A 286 -11.58 -18.37 -12.99
C GLU A 286 -11.32 -18.70 -14.47
N SER A 287 -10.15 -18.33 -14.97
CA SER A 287 -9.77 -18.66 -16.33
C SER A 287 -9.89 -20.17 -16.47
N ALA A 288 -10.56 -20.63 -17.53
CA ALA A 288 -10.71 -22.05 -17.79
C ALA A 288 -9.33 -22.70 -17.69
N VAL A 289 -9.18 -23.62 -16.74
CA VAL A 289 -7.92 -24.35 -16.57
C VAL A 289 -7.72 -25.14 -17.86
N ASP A 290 -6.64 -24.87 -18.57
CA ASP A 290 -6.28 -25.67 -19.74
C ASP A 290 -6.06 -27.12 -19.27
N GLU A 291 -6.77 -28.07 -19.87
CA GLU A 291 -6.55 -29.50 -19.62
C GLU A 291 -5.22 -30.00 -20.22
N GLY A 292 -4.48 -29.12 -20.92
CA GLY A 292 -3.11 -29.37 -21.37
C GLY A 292 -2.16 -29.75 -20.23
N GLY A 293 -1.40 -30.84 -20.46
CA GLY A 293 -0.37 -31.33 -19.52
C GLY A 293 -0.42 -32.83 -19.22
N ASP A 294 -1.49 -33.52 -19.63
CA ASP A 294 -1.71 -34.95 -19.30
C ASP A 294 -1.13 -35.93 -20.34
N ALA A 295 -0.43 -35.44 -21.36
CA ALA A 295 0.22 -36.32 -22.35
C ALA A 295 1.25 -37.25 -21.68
N PRO A 296 1.36 -38.54 -22.08
CA PRO A 296 2.36 -39.44 -21.50
C PRO A 296 3.78 -38.94 -21.74
N LEU A 297 4.62 -38.98 -20.70
CA LEU A 297 6.06 -38.69 -20.81
C LEU A 297 6.76 -39.83 -21.56
N ARG A 298 7.73 -39.49 -22.41
CA ARG A 298 8.61 -40.46 -23.07
C ARG A 298 9.76 -40.86 -22.15
N GLN A 299 10.47 -41.92 -22.52
CA GLN A 299 11.62 -42.38 -21.75
C GLN A 299 12.72 -41.30 -21.72
N GLY A 300 13.16 -40.92 -20.50
CA GLY A 300 14.14 -39.85 -20.29
C GLY A 300 13.54 -38.44 -20.16
N GLU A 301 12.21 -38.31 -20.27
CA GLU A 301 11.50 -37.07 -19.96
C GLU A 301 10.99 -37.09 -18.51
N GLN A 302 11.15 -35.95 -17.83
CA GLN A 302 10.64 -35.72 -16.49
C GLN A 302 9.69 -34.52 -16.50
N GLY A 303 8.45 -34.75 -16.05
CA GLY A 303 7.46 -33.69 -15.88
C GLY A 303 7.70 -32.91 -14.60
N VAL A 304 7.52 -31.60 -14.67
CA VAL A 304 7.42 -30.73 -13.50
C VAL A 304 5.98 -30.31 -13.35
N GLU A 305 5.39 -30.64 -12.22
CA GLU A 305 3.97 -30.41 -11.92
C GLU A 305 3.80 -29.35 -10.83
N SER A 306 2.69 -28.62 -10.89
CA SER A 306 2.34 -27.70 -9.82
C SER A 306 1.77 -28.45 -8.61
N PRO A 307 2.28 -28.25 -7.39
CA PRO A 307 1.70 -28.87 -6.19
C PRO A 307 0.42 -28.18 -5.71
N ILE A 308 0.09 -27.00 -6.25
CA ILE A 308 -1.02 -26.16 -5.78
C ILE A 308 -1.72 -25.46 -6.95
N SER A 309 -2.97 -25.07 -6.76
CA SER A 309 -3.68 -24.22 -7.73
C SER A 309 -3.29 -22.75 -7.57
N GLY A 310 -3.14 -22.02 -8.67
CA GLY A 310 -2.76 -20.60 -8.67
C GLY A 310 -2.67 -20.01 -10.08
N ASN A 311 -2.18 -18.78 -10.19
CA ASN A 311 -1.96 -18.12 -11.48
C ASN A 311 -0.46 -18.03 -11.78
N LEU A 312 -0.05 -18.24 -13.04
CA LEU A 312 1.35 -18.12 -13.43
C LEU A 312 1.79 -16.66 -13.40
N TRP A 313 2.82 -16.35 -12.61
CA TRP A 313 3.40 -15.02 -12.54
C TRP A 313 4.51 -14.85 -13.59
N GLN A 314 5.49 -15.74 -13.60
CA GLN A 314 6.66 -15.62 -14.47
C GLN A 314 7.10 -16.98 -15.02
N VAL A 315 7.65 -16.94 -16.23
CA VAL A 315 8.39 -18.05 -16.84
C VAL A 315 9.85 -17.63 -16.90
N GLN A 316 10.73 -18.37 -16.22
CA GLN A 316 12.17 -18.07 -16.10
C GLN A 316 13.03 -18.88 -17.07
N THR A 317 12.42 -19.79 -17.83
CA THR A 317 13.09 -20.70 -18.75
C THR A 317 12.35 -20.81 -20.08
N ALA A 318 13.04 -21.21 -21.14
CA ALA A 318 12.44 -21.47 -22.44
C ALA A 318 12.80 -22.88 -22.93
N ALA A 319 12.00 -23.43 -23.85
CA ALA A 319 12.36 -24.67 -24.54
C ALA A 319 13.76 -24.55 -25.17
N GLY A 320 14.58 -25.59 -25.01
CA GLY A 320 15.99 -25.64 -25.38
C GLY A 320 16.96 -25.12 -24.31
N SER A 321 16.49 -24.52 -23.21
CA SER A 321 17.36 -24.04 -22.14
C SER A 321 17.91 -25.21 -21.31
N ARG A 322 19.19 -25.19 -21.00
CA ARG A 322 19.81 -26.12 -20.04
C ARG A 322 19.59 -25.61 -18.63
N VAL A 323 19.16 -26.50 -17.73
CA VAL A 323 18.86 -26.20 -16.33
C VAL A 323 19.57 -27.19 -15.41
N ARG A 324 19.83 -26.76 -14.19
CA ARG A 324 20.33 -27.60 -13.10
C ARG A 324 19.25 -27.88 -12.09
N ALA A 325 19.38 -28.98 -11.36
CA ALA A 325 18.54 -29.27 -10.22
C ALA A 325 18.50 -28.08 -9.25
N GLY A 326 17.30 -27.61 -8.92
CA GLY A 326 17.08 -26.43 -8.08
C GLY A 326 16.92 -25.10 -8.84
N ASP A 327 17.18 -25.05 -10.16
CA ASP A 327 16.93 -23.84 -10.95
C ASP A 327 15.42 -23.54 -11.01
N VAL A 328 15.05 -22.25 -10.90
CA VAL A 328 13.64 -21.83 -10.99
C VAL A 328 13.20 -21.89 -12.45
N LEU A 329 12.15 -22.67 -12.73
CA LEU A 329 11.59 -22.79 -14.08
C LEU A 329 10.45 -21.80 -14.31
N VAL A 330 9.50 -21.78 -13.38
CA VAL A 330 8.35 -20.88 -13.38
C VAL A 330 8.03 -20.43 -11.96
N VAL A 331 7.32 -19.32 -11.82
CA VAL A 331 6.84 -18.82 -10.53
C VAL A 331 5.32 -18.71 -10.59
N LEU A 332 4.65 -19.39 -9.66
CA LEU A 332 3.21 -19.29 -9.47
C LEU A 332 2.88 -18.25 -8.39
N GLU A 333 1.69 -17.68 -8.48
CA GLU A 333 1.04 -16.96 -7.40
C GLU A 333 -0.15 -17.76 -6.88
N SER A 334 -0.10 -18.15 -5.61
CA SER A 334 -1.22 -18.78 -4.92
C SER A 334 -1.29 -18.31 -3.49
N MET A 335 -2.51 -18.09 -2.98
CA MET A 335 -2.75 -17.63 -1.61
C MET A 335 -1.91 -16.40 -1.22
N LYS A 336 -1.70 -15.47 -2.18
CA LYS A 336 -0.87 -14.25 -2.03
C LYS A 336 0.63 -14.52 -1.79
N MET A 337 1.11 -15.72 -2.10
CA MET A 337 2.52 -16.08 -2.04
C MET A 337 3.06 -16.42 -3.43
N GLU A 338 4.34 -16.14 -3.64
CA GLU A 338 5.09 -16.64 -4.79
C GLU A 338 5.59 -18.06 -4.48
N ILE A 339 5.38 -18.97 -5.43
CA ILE A 339 5.73 -20.38 -5.30
C ILE A 339 6.59 -20.73 -6.51
N PRO A 340 7.92 -20.74 -6.38
CA PRO A 340 8.80 -21.15 -7.47
C PRO A 340 8.70 -22.66 -7.68
N LEU A 341 8.52 -23.08 -8.93
CA LEU A 341 8.66 -24.47 -9.34
C LEU A 341 10.07 -24.68 -9.87
N LEU A 342 10.78 -25.59 -9.20
CA LEU A 342 12.21 -25.83 -9.42
C LEU A 342 12.42 -27.02 -10.35
N ALA A 343 13.55 -27.02 -11.06
CA ALA A 343 13.99 -28.19 -11.82
C ALA A 343 14.33 -29.34 -10.85
N PRO A 344 13.74 -30.53 -10.99
CA PRO A 344 14.06 -31.67 -10.14
C PRO A 344 15.40 -32.32 -10.48
N CYS A 345 15.95 -32.06 -11.67
CA CYS A 345 17.15 -32.68 -12.21
C CYS A 345 17.90 -31.73 -13.15
N ASP A 346 19.13 -32.11 -13.48
CA ASP A 346 19.91 -31.48 -14.55
C ASP A 346 19.36 -31.94 -15.91
N GLY A 347 19.23 -31.02 -16.86
CA GLY A 347 18.69 -31.38 -18.17
C GLY A 347 18.42 -30.21 -19.10
N VAL A 348 17.69 -30.49 -20.16
CA VAL A 348 17.26 -29.49 -21.15
C VAL A 348 15.74 -29.39 -21.13
N ILE A 349 15.20 -28.17 -21.01
CA ILE A 349 13.76 -27.93 -21.09
C ILE A 349 13.28 -28.30 -22.49
N GLN A 350 12.42 -29.30 -22.58
CA GLN A 350 11.79 -29.68 -23.83
C GLN A 350 10.64 -28.74 -24.16
N GLN A 351 9.74 -28.51 -23.19
CA GLN A 351 8.52 -27.74 -23.36
C GLN A 351 8.16 -27.02 -22.06
N VAL A 352 7.53 -25.85 -22.21
CA VAL A 352 6.85 -25.11 -21.13
C VAL A 352 5.41 -24.94 -21.57
N HIS A 353 4.47 -25.47 -20.79
CA HIS A 353 3.05 -25.59 -21.16
C HIS A 353 2.19 -24.41 -20.71
N VAL A 354 2.79 -23.43 -20.03
CA VAL A 354 2.08 -22.34 -19.36
C VAL A 354 2.68 -20.99 -19.75
N GLN A 355 1.87 -19.93 -19.72
CA GLN A 355 2.27 -18.55 -19.99
C GLN A 355 1.86 -17.63 -18.84
N PRO A 356 2.53 -16.49 -18.62
CA PRO A 356 2.14 -15.55 -17.56
C PRO A 356 0.66 -15.17 -17.66
N GLY A 357 -0.04 -15.20 -16.52
CA GLY A 357 -1.48 -15.00 -16.41
C GLY A 357 -2.35 -16.26 -16.56
N SER A 358 -1.79 -17.39 -17.02
CA SER A 358 -2.53 -18.67 -17.08
C SER A 358 -2.90 -19.17 -15.68
N ALA A 359 -4.13 -19.66 -15.52
CA ALA A 359 -4.53 -20.44 -14.36
C ALA A 359 -3.90 -21.83 -14.41
N VAL A 360 -3.42 -22.31 -13.27
CA VAL A 360 -2.77 -23.62 -13.09
C VAL A 360 -3.48 -24.37 -11.97
N ARG A 361 -3.86 -25.63 -12.20
CA ARG A 361 -4.40 -26.52 -11.14
C ARG A 361 -3.31 -27.30 -10.42
N ALA A 362 -3.59 -27.74 -9.20
CA ALA A 362 -2.78 -28.76 -8.55
C ALA A 362 -2.68 -30.03 -9.43
N GLY A 363 -1.46 -30.57 -9.56
CA GLY A 363 -1.11 -31.71 -10.42
C GLY A 363 -0.93 -31.38 -11.90
N GLN A 364 -1.15 -30.15 -12.35
CA GLN A 364 -0.94 -29.80 -13.76
C GLN A 364 0.56 -29.72 -14.08
N ARG A 365 0.96 -30.34 -15.18
CA ARG A 365 2.32 -30.27 -15.69
C ARG A 365 2.61 -28.91 -16.33
N VAL A 366 3.60 -28.21 -15.80
CA VAL A 366 3.99 -26.86 -16.27
C VAL A 366 5.19 -26.90 -17.23
N ALA A 367 6.06 -27.90 -17.10
CA ALA A 367 7.25 -28.05 -17.94
C ALA A 367 7.66 -29.53 -18.07
N VAL A 368 8.43 -29.83 -19.12
CA VAL A 368 9.05 -31.13 -19.35
C VAL A 368 10.55 -30.93 -19.52
N ILE A 369 11.35 -31.72 -18.81
CA ILE A 369 12.82 -31.73 -18.87
C ILE A 369 13.26 -33.04 -19.51
N ILE A 370 14.18 -32.97 -20.46
CA ILE A 370 14.95 -34.15 -20.90
C ILE A 370 16.15 -34.25 -19.96
N GLU A 371 16.17 -35.28 -19.14
CA GLU A 371 17.22 -35.52 -18.14
C GLU A 371 18.56 -35.77 -18.83
N GLU A 372 19.61 -35.09 -18.38
CA GLU A 372 20.97 -35.43 -18.78
C GLU A 372 21.43 -36.65 -17.97
N LYS A 373 21.64 -37.78 -18.66
CA LYS A 373 22.22 -38.96 -18.02
C LYS A 373 23.62 -38.61 -17.49
N ALA A 374 23.81 -38.79 -16.18
CA ALA A 374 25.09 -38.67 -15.50
C ALA A 374 26.15 -39.64 -16.06
#